data_AF-A0A031MHW6-F1
#
_entry.id   AF-A0A031MHW6-F1
#
_cell.length_a   1.000
_cell.length_b   1.000
_cell.length_c   1.000
_cell.angle_alpha   90.00
_cell.angle_beta   90.00
_cell.angle_gamma   90.00
#
_symmetry.space_group_name_H-M   'P 1'
#
loop_
_entity.id
_entity.type
_entity.pdbx_description
1 polymer ?
#
loop_
_entity_poly.entity_id
_entity_poly.type
_entity_poly.pdbx_seq_one_letter_code
_entity_poly.pdbx_strand_id
1 'polypeptide(L)' 'MLETTLTQLERLVTDLLEQNRTQNENVTRLEQELQQVKDENDSLQLAAMEQEEQLSSTVGRLQAILQRSGVSAEA' A
#
# COMPACT_ATOMS: atom_id res chain seq x y z
N MET A 1 54.88 -4.36 4.14
CA MET A 1 53.94 -5.08 3.25
C MET A 1 52.80 -5.73 4.03
N LEU A 2 53.06 -6.46 5.13
CA LEU A 2 52.00 -7.08 5.94
C LEU A 2 51.14 -6.06 6.73
N GLU A 3 51.76 -5.05 7.35
CA GLU A 3 51.04 -3.97 8.04
C GLU A 3 50.14 -3.19 7.07
N THR A 4 50.63 -2.87 5.88
CA THR A 4 49.86 -2.16 4.84
C THR A 4 48.64 -2.95 4.38
N THR A 5 48.73 -4.29 4.28
CA THR A 5 47.57 -5.14 3.96
C THR A 5 46.57 -5.26 5.11
N LEU A 6 47.05 -5.27 6.36
CA LEU A 6 46.18 -5.32 7.53
C LEU A 6 45.34 -4.03 7.65
N THR A 7 45.97 -2.87 7.49
CA THR A 7 45.27 -1.57 7.50
C THR A 7 44.24 -1.44 6.38
N GLN A 8 44.50 -2.02 5.21
CA GLN A 8 43.52 -2.04 4.10
C GLN A 8 42.30 -2.91 4.43
N LEU A 9 42.52 -4.07 5.05
CA LEU A 9 41.45 -4.95 5.52
C LEU A 9 40.60 -4.28 6.60
N GLU A 10 41.21 -3.60 7.57
CA GLU A 10 40.49 -2.88 8.62
C GLU A 10 39.59 -1.77 8.05
N ARG A 11 40.08 -1.03 7.06
CA ARG A 11 39.28 -0.03 6.35
C ARG A 11 38.11 -0.66 5.61
N LEU A 12 38.37 -1.72 4.84
CA LEU A 12 37.31 -2.42 4.11
C LEU A 12 36.25 -3.00 5.04
N VAL A 13 36.64 -3.57 6.18
CA VAL A 13 35.70 -4.07 7.18
C VAL A 13 34.87 -2.93 7.77
N THR A 14 35.49 -1.78 8.04
CA THR A 14 34.78 -0.60 8.53
C THR A 14 33.75 -0.11 7.51
N ASP A 15 34.16 0.01 6.24
CA ASP A 15 33.29 0.44 5.14
C ASP A 15 32.12 -0.54 4.96
N LEU A 16 32.38 -1.85 5.03
CA LEU A 16 31.34 -2.88 4.92
C LEU A 16 30.36 -2.85 6.10
N LEU A 17 30.84 -2.60 7.32
CA LEU A 17 29.98 -2.46 8.49
C LEU A 17 29.09 -1.22 8.38
N GLU A 18 29.62 -0.10 7.88
CA GLU A 18 28.85 1.13 7.66
C GLU A 18 27.80 0.95 6.54
N GLN A 19 28.17 0.29 5.43
CA GLN A 19 27.23 -0.06 4.37
C GLN A 19 26.13 -0.98 4.88
N ASN A 20 26.48 -2.01 5.67
CA ASN A 20 25.49 -2.93 6.19
C ASN A 20 24.49 -2.24 7.14
N ARG A 21 24.97 -1.32 7.99
CA ARG A 21 24.08 -0.49 8.83
C ARG A 21 23.13 0.35 7.99
N THR A 22 23.66 1.06 7.00
CA THR A 22 22.87 1.89 6.08
C THR A 22 21.83 1.06 5.32
N GLN A 23 22.20 -0.14 4.88
CA GLN A 23 21.30 -1.08 4.22
C GLN A 23 20.18 -1.55 5.15
N ASN A 24 20.50 -1.93 6.39
CA ASN A 24 19.49 -2.33 7.37
C ASN A 24 18.53 -1.18 7.70
N GLU A 25 19.03 0.04 7.88
CA GLU A 25 18.19 1.22 8.11
C GLU A 25 17.24 1.47 6.93
N ASN A 26 17.73 1.35 5.70
CA ASN A 26 16.91 1.49 4.50
C ASN A 26 15.86 0.38 4.39
N VAL A 27 16.22 -0.87 4.72
CA VAL A 27 15.26 -1.99 4.71
C VAL A 27 14.16 -1.74 5.72
N THR A 28 14.50 -1.38 6.97
CA THR A 28 13.50 -1.07 7.99
C THR A 28 12.60 0.10 7.58
N ARG A 29 13.16 1.15 6.97
CA ARG A 29 12.36 2.27 6.46
C ARG A 29 11.40 1.82 5.34
N LEU A 30 11.89 1.05 4.37
CA LEU A 30 11.08 0.57 3.25
C LEU A 30 9.98 -0.41 3.71
N GLU A 31 10.25 -1.24 4.72
CA GLU A 31 9.24 -2.12 5.33
C GLU A 31 8.12 -1.32 6.00
N GLN A 32 8.46 -0.23 6.70
CA GLN A 32 7.48 0.68 7.29
C GLN A 32 6.64 1.41 6.24
N GLU A 33 7.28 1.96 5.21
CA GLU A 33 6.59 2.60 4.07
C GLU A 33 5.65 1.61 3.36
N LEU A 34 6.11 0.38 3.14
CA LEU A 34 5.30 -0.67 2.53
C LEU A 34 4.09 -1.03 3.38
N GLN A 35 4.26 -1.14 4.70
CA GLN A 35 3.15 -1.43 5.60
C GLN A 35 2.13 -0.29 5.58
N GLN A 36 2.59 0.97 5.64
CA GLN A 36 1.71 2.13 5.57
C GLN A 36 0.88 2.14 4.27
N VAL A 37 1.52 1.93 3.12
CA VAL A 37 0.82 1.92 1.83
C VAL A 37 -0.19 0.78 1.74
N LYS A 38 0.11 -0.39 2.34
CA LYS A 38 -0.85 -1.49 2.43
C LYS A 38 -2.08 -1.12 3.28
N ASP A 39 -1.86 -0.53 4.45
CA ASP A 39 -2.95 -0.12 5.33
C ASP A 39 -3.83 0.97 4.68
N GLU A 40 -3.21 1.92 3.96
CA GLU A 40 -3.90 2.93 3.16
C GLU A 40 -4.71 2.28 2.01
N ASN A 41 -4.14 1.27 1.35
CA ASN A 41 -4.83 0.55 0.27
C ASN A 41 -6.05 -0.22 0.79
N ASP A 42 -5.91 -0.94 1.89
CA ASP A 42 -7.01 -1.69 2.53
C ASP A 42 -8.13 -0.74 2.96
N SER A 43 -7.77 0.44 3.49
CA SER A 43 -8.73 1.48 3.85
C SER A 43 -9.49 2.02 2.64
N LEU A 44 -8.79 2.27 1.52
CA LEU A 44 -9.42 2.72 0.27
C LEU A 44 -10.33 1.65 -0.34
N GLN A 45 -9.92 0.37 -0.30
CA GLN A 45 -10.74 -0.73 -0.77
C GLN A 45 -12.03 -0.86 0.05
N LEU A 46 -11.94 -0.75 1.38
CA LEU A 46 -13.11 -0.78 2.25
C LEU A 46 -14.08 0.38 1.92
N ALA A 47 -13.56 1.59 1.76
CA ALA A 47 -14.37 2.75 1.39
C ALA A 47 -15.04 2.59 0.02
N ALA A 48 -14.34 1.98 -0.96
CA ALA A 48 -14.91 1.68 -2.26
C ALA A 48 -16.07 0.68 -2.19
N MET A 49 -15.93 -0.38 -1.37
CA MET A 49 -17.00 -1.36 -1.14
C MET A 49 -18.23 -0.73 -0.49
N GLU A 50 -18.04 0.12 0.52
CA GLU A 50 -19.14 0.85 1.16
C GLU A 50 -19.86 1.77 0.15
N GLN A 51 -19.11 2.44 -0.72
CA GLN A 51 -19.70 3.27 -1.77
C GLN A 51 -20.49 2.43 -2.78
N GLU A 52 -19.98 1.28 -3.19
CA GLU A 52 -20.67 0.36 -4.10
C GLU A 52 -21.99 -0.13 -3.50
N GLU A 53 -22.01 -0.49 -2.21
CA GLU A 53 -23.24 -0.89 -1.52
C GLU A 53 -24.27 0.25 -1.48
N GLN A 54 -23.84 1.47 -1.18
CA GLN A 54 -24.72 2.66 -1.19
C GLN A 54 -25.29 2.93 -2.58
N LEU A 55 -24.47 2.82 -3.64
CA LEU A 55 -24.91 2.98 -5.02
C LEU A 55 -25.90 1.89 -5.41
N SER A 56 -25.63 0.62 -5.10
CA SER A 56 -26.52 -0.50 -5.35
C SER A 56 -27.88 -0.31 -4.67
N SER A 57 -27.88 0.10 -3.39
CA SER A 57 -29.10 0.44 -2.64
C SER A 57 -29.88 1.59 -3.31
N THR A 58 -29.17 2.62 -3.75
CA THR A 58 -29.78 3.78 -4.43
C THR A 58 -30.40 3.38 -5.76
N VAL A 59 -29.71 2.58 -6.57
CA VAL A 59 -30.23 2.04 -7.83
C VAL A 59 -31.49 1.20 -7.58
N GLY A 60 -31.47 0.32 -6.58
CA GLY A 60 -32.65 -0.47 -6.21
C GLY A 60 -33.85 0.39 -5.79
N ARG A 61 -33.60 1.46 -5.02
CA ARG A 61 -34.65 2.44 -4.66
C ARG A 61 -35.20 3.16 -5.89
N LEU A 62 -34.34 3.61 -6.80
CA LEU A 62 -34.75 4.26 -8.05
C LEU A 62 -35.57 3.33 -8.94
N GLN A 63 -35.16 2.07 -9.09
CA GLN A 63 -35.93 1.06 -9.83
C GLN A 63 -37.31 0.83 -9.21
N ALA A 64 -37.39 0.74 -7.89
CA ALA A 64 -38.66 0.57 -7.19
C ALA A 64 -39.57 1.82 -7.29
N ILE A 65 -38.99 3.02 -7.39
CA ILE A 65 -39.73 4.26 -7.67
C ILE A 65 -40.25 4.25 -9.11
N LEU A 66 -39.41 3.90 -10.09
CA LEU A 66 -39.82 3.79 -11.50
C LEU A 66 -40.99 2.82 -11.66
N GLN A 67 -40.89 1.62 -11.08
CA GLN A 67 -41.97 0.62 -11.08
C GLN A 67 -43.26 1.16 -10.46
N ARG A 68 -43.19 1.90 -9.34
CA ARG A 68 -44.36 2.50 -8.69
C ARG A 68 -44.96 3.67 -9.46
N SER A 69 -44.15 4.43 -10.18
CA SER A 69 -44.60 5.59 -10.96
C SER A 69 -45.39 5.22 -12.21
N GLY A 70 -45.56 3.92 -12.49
CA GLY A 70 -46.31 3.45 -13.66
C GLY A 70 -45.57 3.68 -14.98
N VAL A 71 -44.30 4.12 -14.96
CA VAL A 71 -43.39 3.99 -16.09
C VAL A 71 -43.01 2.51 -16.19
N SER A 72 -43.98 1.67 -16.55
CA SER A 72 -43.67 0.42 -17.21
C SER A 72 -42.94 0.82 -18.48
N ALA A 73 -41.75 0.25 -18.68
CA ALA A 73 -41.19 0.13 -20.00
C ALA A 73 -42.13 -0.77 -20.82
N GLU A 74 -43.24 -0.22 -21.31
CA GLU A 74 -44.04 -0.84 -22.35
C GLU A 74 -43.27 -0.72 -23.67
N ALA A 75 -42.78 -1.87 -24.13
CA ALA A 75 -42.35 -2.26 -25.48
C ALA A 75 -41.14 -1.56 -26.10
#